data_AF-A0A3M1XP66-F1
#
_entry.id   AF-A0A3M1XP66-F1
#
_cell.length_a   1.000
_cell.length_b   1.000
_cell.length_c   1.000
_cell.angle_alpha   90.00
_cell.angle_beta   90.00
_cell.angle_gamma   90.00
#
_symmetry.space_group_name_H-M   'P 1'
#
loop_
_entity.id
_entity.type
_entity.pdbx_description
1 polymer ?
#
loop_
_entity_poly.entity_id
_entity_poly.type
_entity_poly.pdbx_seq_one_letter_code
_entity_poly.pdbx_strand_id
1 'polypeptide(L)'
;MKRAIVFSLELTLPEPTEDDKRADFERLRDASGLEDLTPSVGSLRALPYAIRKNHFNVSPVIGLFDKAPVLLSPSAERPHAIAMDIGTTNIVLRLYDMKTNVKRAEYQFRNPQVAFGEDILSRIQYCMKGGLKELRESLVEGINEAIKTVSLEASLSTQDVFAVVVSANTVMTHLLIGLDVRNIPVSPYIPVVSRALFFRATEIGLHINPEALVYLFPNAGSYVGGDIISGVLATG
;
A
#
# COMPACT_ATOMS: atom_id res chain seq x y z
N MET A 1 -12.39 -18.08 4.42
CA MET A 1 -11.66 -17.10 5.24
C MET A 1 -11.30 -15.92 4.34
N LYS A 2 -11.83 -14.71 4.58
CA LYS A 2 -11.41 -13.52 3.81
C LYS A 2 -9.97 -13.19 4.23
N ARG A 3 -8.99 -13.34 3.32
CA ARG A 3 -7.59 -13.00 3.59
C ARG A 3 -7.40 -11.49 3.46
N ALA A 4 -6.50 -10.91 4.26
CA ALA A 4 -6.06 -9.53 4.08
C ALA A 4 -5.37 -9.37 2.72
N ILE A 5 -5.33 -8.12 2.20
CA ILE A 5 -4.67 -7.80 0.91
C ILE A 5 -3.19 -8.22 0.95
N VAL A 6 -2.54 -8.08 2.09
CA VAL A 6 -1.20 -8.62 2.32
C VAL A 6 -1.21 -9.42 3.62
N PHE A 7 -0.57 -10.58 3.62
CA PHE A 7 -0.50 -11.49 4.75
C PHE A 7 0.85 -12.20 4.81
N SER A 8 1.20 -12.73 5.99
CA SER A 8 2.39 -13.56 6.19
C SER A 8 1.97 -15.02 6.36
N LEU A 9 2.81 -15.93 5.89
CA LEU A 9 2.76 -17.34 6.29
C LEU A 9 3.95 -17.65 7.20
N GLU A 10 3.90 -18.78 7.90
CA GLU A 10 5.05 -19.39 8.57
C GLU A 10 5.26 -20.76 7.94
N LEU A 11 6.38 -20.94 7.24
CA LEU A 11 6.64 -22.13 6.42
C LEU A 11 7.96 -22.79 6.81
N THR A 12 7.94 -24.11 6.90
CA THR A 12 9.15 -24.94 6.90
C THR A 12 9.28 -25.57 5.53
N LEU A 13 10.31 -25.18 4.79
CA LEU A 13 10.58 -25.67 3.44
C LEU A 13 11.42 -26.95 3.51
N PRO A 14 11.20 -27.92 2.62
CA PRO A 14 12.08 -29.08 2.52
C PRO A 14 13.48 -28.63 2.03
N GLU A 15 14.51 -29.04 2.76
CA GLU A 15 15.90 -28.82 2.34
C GLU A 15 16.21 -29.52 1.01
N PRO A 16 17.11 -28.96 0.17
CA PRO A 16 17.53 -29.62 -1.06
C PRO A 16 18.31 -30.90 -0.76
N THR A 17 18.00 -31.96 -1.52
CA THR A 17 18.66 -33.26 -1.43
C THR A 17 18.98 -33.79 -2.83
N GLU A 18 19.64 -34.94 -2.92
CA GLU A 18 19.83 -35.60 -4.22
C GLU A 18 18.50 -36.03 -4.87
N ASP A 19 17.48 -36.33 -4.06
CA ASP A 19 16.16 -36.74 -4.57
C ASP A 19 15.22 -35.55 -4.83
N ASP A 20 15.47 -34.40 -4.20
CA ASP A 20 14.70 -33.17 -4.40
C ASP A 20 15.63 -32.02 -4.83
N LYS A 21 15.67 -31.79 -6.15
CA LYS A 21 16.49 -30.74 -6.81
C LYS A 21 15.67 -29.53 -7.26
N ARG A 22 14.45 -29.35 -6.75
CA ARG A 22 13.61 -28.19 -7.09
C ARG A 22 14.30 -26.87 -6.75
N ALA A 23 14.04 -25.86 -7.59
CA ALA A 23 14.51 -24.50 -7.37
C ALA A 23 13.88 -23.88 -6.10
N ASP A 24 14.59 -22.91 -5.50
CA ASP A 24 14.18 -22.26 -4.25
C ASP A 24 12.77 -21.67 -4.31
N PHE A 25 12.38 -21.09 -5.46
CA PHE A 25 11.03 -20.53 -5.63
C PHE A 25 9.94 -21.59 -5.67
N GLU A 26 10.19 -22.69 -6.39
CA GLU A 26 9.26 -23.81 -6.48
C GLU A 26 9.04 -24.44 -5.10
N ARG A 27 10.10 -24.59 -4.29
CA ARG A 27 9.99 -25.04 -2.89
C ARG A 27 9.09 -24.15 -2.06
N LEU A 28 9.28 -22.83 -2.14
CA LEU A 28 8.48 -21.86 -1.40
C LEU A 28 7.03 -21.87 -1.87
N ARG A 29 6.80 -21.85 -3.18
CA ARG A 29 5.46 -21.89 -3.78
C ARG A 29 4.70 -23.14 -3.35
N ASP A 30 5.31 -24.31 -3.51
CA ASP A 30 4.68 -25.59 -3.19
C ASP A 30 4.36 -25.67 -1.69
N ALA A 31 5.28 -25.23 -0.82
CA ALA A 31 5.04 -25.19 0.63
C ALA A 31 3.97 -24.17 1.04
N SER A 32 3.81 -23.07 0.29
CA SER A 32 2.79 -22.05 0.57
C SER A 32 1.37 -22.49 0.20
N GLY A 33 1.22 -23.52 -0.64
CA GLY A 33 -0.06 -23.96 -1.19
C GLY A 33 -0.72 -22.96 -2.15
N LEU A 34 0.07 -22.04 -2.73
CA LEU A 34 -0.39 -21.03 -3.69
C LEU A 34 0.18 -21.35 -5.07
N GLU A 35 -0.54 -22.12 -5.87
CA GLU A 35 -0.10 -22.56 -7.20
C GLU A 35 0.17 -21.38 -8.16
N ASP A 36 -0.64 -20.32 -8.08
CA ASP A 36 -0.50 -19.13 -8.92
C ASP A 36 0.42 -18.04 -8.31
N LEU A 37 1.20 -18.36 -7.26
CA LEU A 37 2.11 -17.39 -6.65
C LEU A 37 3.13 -16.94 -7.69
N THR A 38 3.25 -15.62 -7.86
CA THR A 38 4.25 -15.02 -8.76
C THR A 38 5.27 -14.23 -7.95
N PRO A 39 6.57 -14.33 -8.27
CA PRO A 39 7.58 -13.52 -7.61
C PRO A 39 7.88 -12.27 -8.43
N SER A 40 8.49 -11.27 -7.78
CA SER A 40 9.16 -10.19 -8.47
C SER A 40 10.65 -10.51 -8.59
N VAL A 41 11.35 -9.75 -9.43
CA VAL A 41 12.82 -9.84 -9.51
C VAL A 41 13.46 -9.51 -8.16
N GLY A 42 12.90 -8.58 -7.40
CA GLY A 42 13.36 -8.24 -6.05
C GLY A 42 13.26 -9.42 -5.09
N SER A 43 12.10 -10.08 -5.03
CA SER A 43 11.92 -11.22 -4.14
C SER A 43 12.75 -12.44 -4.57
N LEU A 44 12.89 -12.70 -5.89
CA LEU A 44 13.80 -13.74 -6.40
C LEU A 44 15.27 -13.49 -6.02
N ARG A 45 15.73 -12.24 -6.03
CA ARG A 45 17.12 -11.91 -5.62
C ARG A 45 17.35 -12.15 -4.13
N ALA A 46 16.36 -11.85 -3.29
CA ALA A 46 16.46 -12.04 -1.84
C ALA A 46 16.29 -13.50 -1.40
N LEU A 47 15.58 -14.30 -2.21
CA LEU A 47 15.11 -15.64 -1.84
C LEU A 47 16.23 -16.62 -1.43
N PRO A 48 17.32 -16.80 -2.19
CA PRO A 48 18.32 -17.83 -1.86
C PRO A 48 19.02 -17.57 -0.53
N TYR A 49 19.29 -16.29 -0.23
CA TYR A 49 19.88 -15.88 1.03
C TYR A 49 18.89 -16.04 2.18
N ALA A 50 17.64 -15.58 2.01
CA ALA A 50 16.63 -15.63 3.06
C ALA A 50 16.31 -17.06 3.51
N ILE A 51 16.16 -18.00 2.58
CA ILE A 51 15.89 -19.41 2.92
C ILE A 51 17.03 -20.02 3.74
N ARG A 52 18.28 -19.85 3.28
CA ARG A 52 19.45 -20.46 3.93
C ARG A 52 19.77 -19.82 5.27
N LYS A 53 19.67 -18.49 5.38
CA LYS A 53 19.88 -17.74 6.64
C LYS A 53 18.95 -18.25 7.74
N ASN A 54 17.71 -18.61 7.40
CA ASN A 54 16.71 -19.05 8.37
C ASN A 54 16.57 -20.59 8.43
N HIS A 55 17.55 -21.34 7.93
CA HIS A 55 17.52 -22.82 7.95
C HIS A 55 16.21 -23.37 7.40
N PHE A 56 15.76 -22.86 6.25
CA PHE A 56 14.53 -23.25 5.57
C PHE A 56 13.23 -23.00 6.36
N ASN A 57 13.27 -22.30 7.49
CA ASN A 57 12.09 -21.81 8.20
C ASN A 57 11.88 -20.34 7.86
N VAL A 58 10.91 -20.03 7.00
CA VAL A 58 10.72 -18.67 6.46
C VAL A 58 9.32 -18.15 6.73
N SER A 59 9.21 -16.83 6.89
CA SER A 59 7.94 -16.13 7.04
C SER A 59 7.66 -15.26 5.81
N PRO A 60 7.26 -15.83 4.65
CA PRO A 60 7.08 -15.05 3.45
C PRO A 60 5.89 -14.10 3.57
N VAL A 61 6.06 -12.90 3.00
CA VAL A 61 5.01 -11.89 2.89
C VAL A 61 4.41 -11.95 1.49
N ILE A 62 3.10 -12.13 1.44
CA ILE A 62 2.34 -12.37 0.21
C ILE A 62 1.29 -11.29 0.09
N GLY A 63 1.25 -10.64 -1.07
CA GLY A 63 0.24 -9.67 -1.44
C GLY A 63 -0.77 -10.25 -2.42
N LEU A 64 -1.96 -9.68 -2.47
CA LEU A 64 -2.98 -9.94 -3.48
C LEU A 64 -3.06 -8.73 -4.41
N PHE A 65 -2.36 -8.79 -5.53
CA PHE A 65 -2.42 -7.76 -6.58
C PHE A 65 -3.58 -8.06 -7.51
N ASP A 66 -4.70 -7.37 -7.32
CA ASP A 66 -5.97 -7.67 -8.02
C ASP A 66 -6.32 -9.18 -7.99
N LYS A 67 -6.33 -9.74 -6.77
CA LYS A 67 -6.57 -11.17 -6.44
C LYS A 67 -5.44 -12.14 -6.81
N ALA A 68 -4.48 -11.75 -7.63
CA ALA A 68 -3.33 -12.60 -7.94
C ALA A 68 -2.30 -12.58 -6.78
N PRO A 69 -1.90 -13.74 -6.25
CA PRO A 69 -0.90 -13.79 -5.19
C PRO A 69 0.50 -13.44 -5.72
N VAL A 70 1.16 -12.51 -5.04
CA VAL A 70 2.50 -12.03 -5.36
C VAL A 70 3.42 -12.15 -4.14
N LEU A 71 4.64 -12.66 -4.34
CA LEU A 71 5.65 -12.74 -3.27
C LEU A 71 6.33 -11.38 -3.09
N LEU A 72 6.02 -10.70 -1.98
CA LEU A 72 6.59 -9.39 -1.64
C LEU A 72 7.94 -9.51 -0.91
N SER A 73 8.06 -10.51 -0.02
CA SER A 73 9.32 -10.86 0.63
C SER A 73 9.39 -12.36 0.88
N PRO A 74 10.55 -13.00 0.64
CA PRO A 74 10.75 -14.41 0.95
C PRO A 74 10.73 -14.70 2.46
N SER A 75 11.10 -13.72 3.29
CA SER A 75 11.01 -13.83 4.76
C SER A 75 11.03 -12.44 5.39
N ALA A 76 10.07 -12.15 6.27
CA ALA A 76 10.04 -10.93 7.07
C ALA A 76 9.64 -11.24 8.52
N GLU A 77 10.47 -10.79 9.47
CA GLU A 77 10.21 -11.01 10.90
C GLU A 77 9.07 -10.13 11.40
N ARG A 78 9.05 -8.86 10.96
CA ARG A 78 8.16 -7.81 11.47
C ARG A 78 7.38 -7.13 10.33
N PRO A 79 6.50 -7.84 9.60
CA PRO A 79 5.72 -7.22 8.53
C PRO A 79 4.66 -6.27 9.10
N HIS A 80 4.63 -5.04 8.58
CA HIS A 80 3.69 -3.99 8.98
C HIS A 80 2.90 -3.45 7.78
N ALA A 81 1.74 -2.86 8.08
CA ALA A 81 0.87 -2.20 7.12
C ALA A 81 0.43 -0.84 7.63
N ILE A 82 0.15 0.09 6.72
CA ILE A 82 -0.39 1.41 7.04
C ILE A 82 -1.82 1.50 6.56
N ALA A 83 -2.74 1.90 7.43
CA ALA A 83 -4.04 2.43 7.05
C ALA A 83 -3.95 3.96 7.03
N MET A 84 -4.33 4.57 5.91
CA MET A 84 -4.21 5.99 5.68
C MET A 84 -5.57 6.59 5.35
N ASP A 85 -5.94 7.65 6.05
CA ASP A 85 -7.10 8.46 5.75
C ASP A 85 -6.65 9.84 5.26
N ILE A 86 -6.88 10.14 3.99
CA ILE A 86 -6.49 11.41 3.35
C ILE A 86 -7.71 12.31 3.28
N GLY A 87 -7.87 13.13 4.32
CA GLY A 87 -8.81 14.23 4.31
C GLY A 87 -8.26 15.45 3.58
N THR A 88 -9.16 16.38 3.26
CA THR A 88 -8.78 17.67 2.65
C THR A 88 -7.90 18.49 3.60
N THR A 89 -8.22 18.52 4.89
CA THR A 89 -7.50 19.34 5.89
C THR A 89 -6.46 18.56 6.67
N ASN A 90 -6.76 17.31 7.03
CA ASN A 90 -5.90 16.46 7.86
C ASN A 90 -5.71 15.11 7.19
N ILE A 91 -4.54 14.51 7.43
CA ILE A 91 -4.20 13.16 7.00
C ILE A 91 -3.84 12.37 8.26
N VAL A 92 -4.37 11.15 8.37
CA VAL A 92 -4.11 10.24 9.49
C VAL A 92 -3.48 8.96 8.95
N LEU A 93 -2.34 8.56 9.53
CA LEU A 93 -1.69 7.28 9.27
C LEU A 93 -1.74 6.44 10.53
N ARG A 94 -2.11 5.17 10.39
CA ARG A 94 -2.07 4.17 11.45
C ARG A 94 -1.22 3.00 11.02
N LEU A 95 -0.18 2.70 11.79
CA LEU A 95 0.71 1.58 11.54
C LEU A 95 0.22 0.35 12.31
N TYR A 96 0.09 -0.78 11.63
CA TYR A 96 -0.38 -2.04 12.19
C TYR A 96 0.67 -3.14 12.01
N ASP A 97 0.84 -3.95 13.05
CA ASP A 97 1.56 -5.20 12.96
C ASP A 97 0.67 -6.25 12.29
N MET A 98 1.16 -6.83 11.19
CA MET A 98 0.34 -7.72 10.36
C MET A 98 0.21 -9.14 10.93
N LYS A 99 1.08 -9.55 11.85
CA LYS A 99 1.00 -10.86 12.51
C LYS A 99 -0.05 -10.83 13.63
N THR A 100 -0.10 -9.73 14.38
CA THR A 100 -0.97 -9.57 15.56
C THR A 100 -2.24 -8.78 15.28
N ASN A 101 -2.31 -8.03 14.16
CA ASN A 101 -3.35 -7.06 13.83
C ASN A 101 -3.50 -5.93 14.87
N VAL A 102 -2.45 -5.63 15.62
CA VAL A 102 -2.45 -4.58 16.65
C VAL A 102 -1.90 -3.27 16.08
N LYS A 103 -2.57 -2.15 16.37
CA LYS A 103 -2.08 -0.80 16.06
C LYS A 103 -0.81 -0.52 16.88
N ARG A 104 0.29 -0.21 16.20
CA ARG A 104 1.60 0.07 16.81
C ARG A 104 1.83 1.56 17.02
N ALA A 105 1.42 2.38 16.07
CA ALA A 105 1.58 3.83 16.13
C ALA A 105 0.53 4.54 15.26
N GLU A 106 0.32 5.82 15.50
CA GLU A 106 -0.60 6.67 14.77
C GLU A 106 -0.02 8.08 14.66
N TYR A 107 -0.08 8.66 13.47
CA TYR A 107 0.39 10.02 13.24
C TYR A 107 -0.66 10.79 12.44
N GLN A 108 -1.03 11.97 12.93
CA GLN A 108 -1.94 12.89 12.27
C GLN A 108 -1.22 14.20 11.96
N PHE A 109 -1.37 14.69 10.74
CA PHE A 109 -0.79 15.96 10.32
C PHE A 109 -1.73 16.71 9.38
N ARG A 110 -1.48 18.02 9.24
CA ARG A 110 -2.24 18.86 8.30
C ARG A 110 -1.85 18.49 6.88
N ASN A 111 -2.84 18.34 5.99
CA ASN A 111 -2.62 18.07 4.59
C ASN A 111 -1.79 19.22 3.97
N PRO A 112 -0.58 18.94 3.44
CA PRO A 112 0.33 19.98 2.96
C PRO A 112 -0.23 20.71 1.72
N GLN A 113 -1.21 20.11 1.03
CA GLN A 113 -1.91 20.73 -0.08
C GLN A 113 -2.73 21.96 0.31
N VAL A 114 -2.96 22.19 1.61
CA VAL A 114 -3.62 23.41 2.10
C VAL A 114 -2.87 24.68 1.68
N ALA A 115 -1.55 24.60 1.45
CA ALA A 115 -0.76 25.72 0.94
C ALA A 115 -1.19 26.18 -0.48
N PHE A 116 -1.87 25.34 -1.24
CA PHE A 116 -2.31 25.61 -2.62
C PHE A 116 -3.84 25.82 -2.74
N GLY A 117 -4.58 25.61 -1.65
CA GLY A 117 -6.03 25.74 -1.61
C GLY A 117 -6.61 25.20 -0.30
N GLU A 118 -7.40 26.04 0.38
CA GLU A 118 -8.02 25.69 1.66
C GLU A 118 -9.09 24.59 1.54
N ASP A 119 -9.70 24.47 0.36
CA ASP A 119 -10.76 23.51 0.07
C ASP A 119 -10.49 22.70 -1.21
N ILE A 120 -11.39 21.77 -1.53
CA ILE A 120 -11.27 20.90 -2.70
C ILE A 120 -11.38 21.68 -4.03
N LEU A 121 -12.28 22.67 -4.11
CA LEU A 121 -12.54 23.40 -5.36
C LEU A 121 -11.37 24.31 -5.72
N SER A 122 -10.81 25.01 -4.74
CA SER A 122 -9.61 25.84 -4.90
C SER A 122 -8.40 25.01 -5.36
N ARG A 123 -8.23 23.79 -4.84
CA ARG A 123 -7.20 22.85 -5.34
C ARG A 123 -7.43 22.41 -6.77
N ILE A 124 -8.68 22.10 -7.16
CA ILE A 124 -9.00 21.77 -8.55
C ILE A 124 -8.70 22.96 -9.47
N GLN A 125 -9.05 24.19 -9.05
CA GLN A 125 -8.71 25.41 -9.80
C GLN A 125 -7.20 25.61 -9.91
N TYR A 126 -6.42 25.25 -8.89
CA TYR A 126 -4.95 25.28 -8.95
C TYR A 126 -4.42 24.25 -9.96
N CYS A 127 -4.95 23.01 -9.95
CA CYS A 127 -4.64 22.00 -10.99
C CYS A 127 -4.99 22.48 -12.41
N MET A 128 -6.13 23.14 -12.60
CA MET A 128 -6.55 23.70 -13.89
C MET A 128 -5.55 24.70 -14.46
N LYS A 129 -4.78 25.37 -13.60
CA LYS A 129 -3.73 26.33 -13.96
C LYS A 129 -2.36 25.67 -14.16
N GLY A 130 -2.28 24.34 -14.16
CA GLY A 130 -1.06 23.56 -14.34
C GLY A 130 -0.46 22.99 -13.05
N GLY A 131 -1.04 23.29 -11.88
CA GLY A 131 -0.45 22.97 -10.58
C GLY A 131 -0.64 21.52 -10.07
N LEU A 132 -0.93 20.57 -10.96
CA LEU A 132 -1.17 19.17 -10.57
C LEU A 132 0.09 18.51 -9.99
N LYS A 133 1.24 18.79 -10.59
CA LYS A 133 2.51 18.19 -10.20
C LYS A 133 2.88 18.62 -8.77
N GLU A 134 2.82 19.91 -8.49
CA GLU A 134 3.14 20.52 -7.20
C GLU A 134 2.22 20.02 -6.09
N LEU A 135 0.91 19.93 -6.37
CA LEU A 135 -0.07 19.37 -5.42
C LEU A 135 0.20 17.90 -5.10
N ARG A 136 0.57 17.10 -6.11
CA ARG A 136 0.91 15.69 -5.91
C ARG A 136 2.21 15.55 -5.13
N GLU A 137 3.27 16.23 -5.54
CA GLU A 137 4.59 16.16 -4.91
C GLU A 137 4.49 16.56 -3.45
N SER A 138 3.82 17.68 -3.15
CA SER A 138 3.58 18.13 -1.78
C SER A 138 2.86 17.08 -0.92
N LEU A 139 1.84 16.42 -1.48
CA LEU A 139 1.09 15.36 -0.79
C LEU A 139 1.96 14.13 -0.53
N VAL A 140 2.68 13.64 -1.55
CA VAL A 140 3.52 12.44 -1.45
C VAL A 140 4.70 12.67 -0.50
N GLU A 141 5.31 13.85 -0.52
CA GLU A 141 6.37 14.25 0.42
C GLU A 141 5.86 14.26 1.86
N GLY A 142 4.72 14.91 2.12
CA GLY A 142 4.12 14.93 3.45
C GLY A 142 3.77 13.53 3.96
N ILE A 143 3.25 12.66 3.08
CA ILE A 143 2.99 11.26 3.40
C ILE A 143 4.30 10.52 3.74
N ASN A 144 5.37 10.71 2.97
CA ASN A 144 6.65 10.04 3.22
C ASN A 144 7.28 10.44 4.56
N GLU A 145 7.21 11.72 4.93
CA GLU A 145 7.66 12.17 6.25
C GLU A 145 6.80 11.61 7.38
N ALA A 146 5.47 11.52 7.19
CA ALA A 146 4.58 10.87 8.14
C ALA A 146 4.87 9.36 8.30
N ILE A 147 5.14 8.65 7.20
CA ILE A 147 5.53 7.23 7.21
C ILE A 147 6.84 7.04 7.99
N LYS A 148 7.83 7.90 7.73
CA LYS A 148 9.11 7.86 8.45
C LYS A 148 8.91 8.08 9.95
N THR A 149 8.07 9.04 10.32
CA THR A 149 7.76 9.39 11.72
C THR A 149 7.10 8.21 12.45
N VAL A 150 6.00 7.69 11.89
CA VAL A 150 5.24 6.58 12.51
C VAL A 150 6.05 5.27 12.57
N SER A 151 6.93 5.03 11.60
CA SER A 151 7.84 3.88 11.60
C SER A 151 8.91 4.00 12.69
N LEU A 152 9.49 5.20 12.85
CA LEU A 152 10.50 5.47 13.87
C LEU A 152 9.93 5.33 15.28
N GLU A 153 8.73 5.86 15.55
CA GLU A 153 8.03 5.71 16.84
C GLU A 153 7.83 4.25 17.22
N ALA A 154 7.59 3.38 16.22
CA ALA A 154 7.44 1.95 16.41
C ALA A 154 8.77 1.15 16.40
N SER A 155 9.93 1.83 16.31
CA SER A 155 11.26 1.20 16.19
C SER A 155 11.37 0.24 14.98
N LEU A 156 10.82 0.67 13.85
CA LEU A 156 10.77 -0.07 12.59
C LEU A 156 11.50 0.69 11.48
N SER A 157 11.97 -0.06 10.49
CA SER A 157 12.38 0.51 9.21
C SER A 157 11.14 0.77 8.34
N THR A 158 11.16 1.79 7.49
CA THR A 158 10.09 1.95 6.48
C THR A 158 10.04 0.76 5.51
N GLN A 159 11.15 0.01 5.40
CA GLN A 159 11.23 -1.23 4.61
C GLN A 159 10.48 -2.42 5.23
N ASP A 160 10.06 -2.30 6.50
CA ASP A 160 9.20 -3.27 7.18
C ASP A 160 7.71 -3.07 6.84
N VAL A 161 7.36 -2.02 6.10
CA VAL A 161 5.99 -1.72 5.66
C VAL A 161 5.74 -2.36 4.29
N PHE A 162 4.83 -3.33 4.23
CA PHE A 162 4.49 -4.13 3.04
C PHE A 162 3.15 -3.79 2.41
N ALA A 163 2.32 -2.99 3.08
CA ALA A 163 1.02 -2.58 2.55
C ALA A 163 0.66 -1.17 2.99
N VAL A 164 0.00 -0.44 2.10
CA VAL A 164 -0.70 0.81 2.43
C VAL A 164 -2.13 0.72 1.89
N VAL A 165 -3.10 0.94 2.76
CA VAL A 165 -4.52 1.03 2.41
C VAL A 165 -4.95 2.47 2.54
N VAL A 166 -5.45 3.06 1.46
CA VAL A 166 -5.80 4.49 1.39
C VAL A 166 -7.30 4.66 1.28
N SER A 167 -7.85 5.32 2.29
CA SER A 167 -9.19 5.87 2.37
C SER A 167 -9.12 7.37 2.06
N ALA A 168 -9.84 7.84 1.05
CA ALA A 168 -9.78 9.22 0.62
C ALA A 168 -11.00 9.58 -0.22
N ASN A 169 -11.38 10.86 -0.26
CA ASN A 169 -12.35 11.32 -1.25
C ASN A 169 -11.78 11.20 -2.68
N THR A 170 -12.66 11.31 -3.69
CA THR A 170 -12.31 11.11 -5.10
C THR A 170 -11.19 12.04 -5.56
N VAL A 171 -11.23 13.32 -5.18
CA VAL A 171 -10.21 14.30 -5.58
C VAL A 171 -8.86 13.98 -4.93
N MET A 172 -8.85 13.70 -3.63
CA MET A 172 -7.61 13.33 -2.92
C MET A 172 -7.00 12.05 -3.49
N THR A 173 -7.83 11.06 -3.84
CA THR A 173 -7.38 9.85 -4.54
C THR A 173 -6.69 10.20 -5.86
N HIS A 174 -7.33 11.03 -6.70
CA HIS A 174 -6.76 11.41 -8.00
C HIS A 174 -5.46 12.21 -7.84
N LEU A 175 -5.39 13.15 -6.90
CA LEU A 175 -4.19 13.94 -6.64
C LEU A 175 -3.02 13.07 -6.17
N LEU A 176 -3.27 12.09 -5.29
CA LEU A 176 -2.24 11.15 -4.80
C LEU A 176 -1.53 10.43 -5.95
N ILE A 177 -2.30 10.00 -6.95
CA ILE A 177 -1.77 9.26 -8.11
C ILE A 177 -1.54 10.11 -9.35
N GLY A 178 -1.64 11.45 -9.23
CA GLY A 178 -1.35 12.38 -10.32
C GLY A 178 -2.33 12.32 -11.49
N LEU A 179 -3.59 11.96 -11.23
CA LEU A 179 -4.64 12.01 -12.24
C LEU A 179 -5.25 13.41 -12.34
N ASP A 180 -5.69 13.73 -13.54
CA ASP A 180 -6.38 14.97 -13.85
C ASP A 180 -7.75 15.04 -13.15
N VAL A 181 -8.02 16.14 -12.46
CA VAL A 181 -9.24 16.39 -11.68
C VAL A 181 -10.18 17.41 -12.34
N ARG A 182 -9.83 17.94 -13.52
CA ARG A 182 -10.55 19.05 -14.18
C ARG A 182 -12.03 18.78 -14.47
N ASN A 183 -12.39 17.53 -14.73
CA ASN A 183 -13.77 17.14 -15.08
C ASN A 183 -14.64 16.77 -13.87
N ILE A 184 -14.06 16.68 -12.66
CA ILE A 184 -14.80 16.33 -11.44
C ILE A 184 -15.85 17.39 -11.08
N PRO A 185 -15.55 18.71 -11.08
CA PRO A 185 -16.55 19.73 -10.72
C PRO A 185 -17.41 20.19 -11.90
N VAL A 186 -17.15 19.71 -13.12
CA VAL A 186 -17.84 20.15 -14.34
C VAL A 186 -18.87 19.11 -14.73
N SER A 187 -20.13 19.51 -14.91
CA SER A 187 -21.20 18.61 -15.38
C SER A 187 -20.75 17.86 -16.66
N PRO A 188 -20.89 16.52 -16.72
CA PRO A 188 -21.68 15.66 -15.84
C PRO A 188 -20.92 15.04 -14.63
N TYR A 189 -19.88 15.71 -14.12
CA TYR A 189 -19.13 15.38 -12.90
C TYR A 189 -18.43 14.02 -12.96
N ILE A 190 -17.55 13.84 -13.96
CA ILE A 190 -16.97 12.54 -14.29
C ILE A 190 -15.51 12.46 -13.81
N PRO A 191 -15.19 11.59 -12.82
CA PRO A 191 -13.81 11.29 -12.46
C PRO A 191 -13.15 10.38 -13.50
N VAL A 192 -11.83 10.29 -13.48
CA VAL A 192 -11.07 9.40 -14.37
C VAL A 192 -11.34 7.93 -14.03
N VAL A 193 -11.49 7.62 -12.74
CA VAL A 193 -11.65 6.25 -12.25
C VAL A 193 -12.45 6.19 -10.95
N SER A 194 -13.29 5.16 -10.84
CA SER A 194 -14.15 4.88 -9.68
C SER A 194 -13.92 3.50 -9.06
N ARG A 195 -13.22 2.59 -9.75
CA ARG A 195 -12.93 1.24 -9.23
C ARG A 195 -11.81 1.26 -8.19
N ALA A 196 -11.70 0.19 -7.42
CA ALA A 196 -10.57 -0.06 -6.55
C ALA A 196 -9.29 -0.19 -7.40
N LEU A 197 -8.16 0.30 -6.88
CA LEU A 197 -6.88 0.28 -7.57
C LEU A 197 -5.81 -0.35 -6.70
N PHE A 198 -4.89 -1.06 -7.37
CA PHE A 198 -3.73 -1.69 -6.78
C PHE A 198 -2.49 -1.17 -7.51
N PHE A 199 -1.52 -0.70 -6.72
CA PHE A 199 -0.24 -0.21 -7.21
C PHE A 199 0.88 -0.79 -6.36
N ARG A 200 2.10 -0.75 -6.88
CA ARG A 200 3.31 -0.84 -6.06
C ARG A 200 3.62 0.51 -5.44
N ALA A 201 4.25 0.50 -4.27
CA ALA A 201 4.68 1.72 -3.57
C ALA A 201 5.51 2.66 -4.47
N THR A 202 6.35 2.09 -5.33
CA THR A 202 7.22 2.84 -6.26
C THR A 202 6.46 3.59 -7.34
N GLU A 203 5.27 3.13 -7.75
CA GLU A 203 4.44 3.82 -8.76
C GLU A 203 3.84 5.12 -8.21
N ILE A 204 3.56 5.14 -6.90
CA ILE A 204 3.03 6.30 -6.19
C ILE A 204 4.16 7.27 -5.81
N GLY A 205 5.32 6.71 -5.42
CA GLY A 205 6.47 7.44 -4.88
C GLY A 205 6.61 7.30 -3.36
N LEU A 206 6.11 6.21 -2.77
CA LEU A 206 6.21 5.96 -1.33
C LEU A 206 7.55 5.31 -0.96
N HIS A 207 8.25 5.87 0.04
CA HIS A 207 9.56 5.42 0.52
C HIS A 207 9.47 4.28 1.55
N ILE A 208 8.74 3.22 1.20
CA ILE A 208 8.59 1.99 1.97
C ILE A 208 9.26 0.82 1.26
N ASN A 209 8.93 -0.42 1.62
CA ASN A 209 9.37 -1.58 0.86
C ASN A 209 8.98 -1.42 -0.63
N PRO A 210 9.91 -1.56 -1.60
CA PRO A 210 9.60 -1.34 -3.01
C PRO A 210 8.58 -2.34 -3.58
N GLU A 211 8.46 -3.51 -2.94
CA GLU A 211 7.46 -4.52 -3.31
C GLU A 211 6.12 -4.28 -2.62
N ALA A 212 6.02 -3.32 -1.69
CA ALA A 212 4.78 -3.07 -0.95
C ALA A 212 3.63 -2.70 -1.90
N LEU A 213 2.43 -3.18 -1.53
CA LEU A 213 1.23 -2.90 -2.27
C LEU A 213 0.50 -1.69 -1.69
N VAL A 214 0.01 -0.82 -2.57
CA VAL A 214 -0.87 0.29 -2.24
C VAL A 214 -2.26 -0.03 -2.79
N TYR A 215 -3.24 -0.11 -1.91
CA TYR A 215 -4.64 -0.30 -2.25
C TYR A 215 -5.39 1.01 -2.03
N LEU A 216 -6.09 1.47 -3.06
CA LEU A 216 -6.98 2.62 -2.99
C LEU A 216 -8.43 2.13 -2.99
N PHE A 217 -9.21 2.56 -2.00
CA PHE A 217 -10.64 2.26 -1.98
C PHE A 217 -11.32 2.77 -3.28
N PRO A 218 -12.35 2.05 -3.78
CA PRO A 218 -13.15 2.54 -4.90
C PRO A 218 -13.85 3.86 -4.52
N ASN A 219 -14.19 4.67 -5.52
CA ASN A 219 -15.03 5.86 -5.37
C ASN A 219 -16.41 5.58 -5.97
N ALA A 220 -17.50 6.01 -5.32
CA ALA A 220 -18.86 5.85 -5.88
C ALA A 220 -19.24 6.98 -6.84
N GLY A 221 -18.54 8.12 -6.82
CA GLY A 221 -18.76 9.26 -7.70
C GLY A 221 -17.81 10.41 -7.41
N SER A 222 -18.06 11.58 -7.99
CA SER A 222 -17.20 12.77 -7.82
C SER A 222 -17.11 13.29 -6.38
N TYR A 223 -18.19 13.16 -5.61
CA TYR A 223 -18.28 13.65 -4.22
C TYR A 223 -18.45 12.54 -3.17
N VAL A 224 -18.52 11.28 -3.62
CA VAL A 224 -18.61 10.11 -2.73
C VAL A 224 -17.41 9.23 -3.03
N GLY A 225 -16.37 9.35 -2.22
CA GLY A 225 -15.11 8.66 -2.43
C GLY A 225 -14.95 7.41 -1.58
N GLY A 226 -13.72 6.89 -1.60
CA GLY A 226 -13.32 5.73 -0.83
C GLY A 226 -13.36 5.92 0.68
N ASP A 227 -13.38 7.17 1.15
CA ASP A 227 -13.59 7.55 2.55
C ASP A 227 -14.99 7.18 3.07
N ILE A 228 -16.03 7.45 2.28
CA ILE A 228 -17.39 7.05 2.64
C ILE A 228 -17.55 5.53 2.55
N ILE A 229 -17.00 4.92 1.49
CA ILE A 229 -17.11 3.48 1.28
C ILE A 229 -16.37 2.69 2.37
N SER A 230 -15.18 3.14 2.78
CA SER A 230 -14.43 2.52 3.86
C SER A 230 -15.16 2.66 5.21
N GLY A 231 -15.79 3.81 5.45
CA GLY A 231 -16.63 4.07 6.61
C GLY A 231 -17.83 3.10 6.71
N VAL A 232 -18.57 2.93 5.61
CA VAL A 232 -19.69 1.97 5.55
C VAL A 232 -19.21 0.54 5.78
N LEU A 233 -18.09 0.15 5.16
CA LEU A 233 -17.52 -1.18 5.36
C LEU A 233 -17.10 -1.43 6.82
N ALA A 234 -16.66 -0.40 7.54
CA ALA A 234 -16.28 -0.50 8.94
C ALA A 234 -17.48 -0.66 9.89
N THR A 235 -18.66 -0.19 9.51
CA THR A 235 -19.88 -0.27 10.36
C THR A 235 -20.66 -1.58 10.20
N GLY A 236 -20.43 -2.34 9.13
CA GLY A 236 -21.19 -3.57 8.79
C GLY A 236 -22.45 -3.30 7.99
#